data_AF-X0R7L4-F1
#
_entry.id   AF-X0R7L4-F1
#
_cell.length_a   1.000
_cell.length_b   1.000
_cell.length_c   1.000
_cell.angle_alpha   90.00
_cell.angle_beta   90.00
_cell.angle_gamma   90.00
#
_symmetry.space_group_name_H-M   'P 1'
#
loop_
_entity.id
_entity.type
_entity.pdbx_description
1 polymer ?
#
loop_
_entity_poly.entity_id
_entity_poly.type
_entity_poly.pdbx_seq_one_letter_code
_entity_poly.pdbx_strand_id
1 'polypeptide(L)'
;MADTQNSTNSDSNDNANQANQTDQAVASGNAYELIKKRLTEQGGRLEQQTQTLNNARLEEFGSTQMQVIARTRIRTEYNCVAQDMVQVGDYLLFGYNVFMGLKRASNIKDVLSLYRLNEPVGNEEEYQLEEVDLKGTFLAQDAFVQDFNELYRYYKQTRLIQITVKDSKLLLAFQIGERITDIRVFRFALDFSQGTPESAQVAYVDNRGERDIELPPAYDFDWIDTTRDQMVNGKYPHMNILDTIFVETVGGDLTIKIEDNTQSGQGIYSEPSMTVPSR
;
A
#
# COMPACT_ATOMS: atom_id res chain seq x y z
N MET A 1 -45.71 -43.39 -73.68
CA MET A 1 -46.98 -42.66 -73.44
C MET A 1 -46.97 -42.19 -72.00
N ALA A 2 -47.06 -40.87 -71.83
CA ALA A 2 -47.47 -40.11 -70.65
C ALA A 2 -46.72 -40.27 -69.31
N ASP A 3 -46.08 -39.16 -68.96
CA ASP A 3 -45.81 -38.57 -67.65
C ASP A 3 -46.76 -38.94 -66.51
N THR A 4 -46.21 -39.06 -65.30
CA THR A 4 -46.73 -38.34 -64.13
C THR A 4 -45.58 -37.97 -63.20
N GLN A 5 -45.38 -36.66 -63.03
CA GLN A 5 -44.44 -36.03 -62.10
C GLN A 5 -44.84 -36.33 -60.65
N ASN A 6 -43.89 -36.75 -59.82
CA ASN A 6 -44.04 -36.77 -58.36
C ASN A 6 -43.33 -35.55 -57.77
N SER A 7 -44.03 -34.42 -57.75
CA SER A 7 -43.67 -33.24 -56.95
C SER A 7 -44.31 -33.40 -55.58
N THR A 8 -43.51 -33.58 -54.52
CA THR A 8 -43.70 -33.10 -53.14
C THR A 8 -42.82 -33.93 -52.19
N ASN A 9 -41.58 -33.48 -51.94
CA ASN A 9 -40.84 -33.97 -50.77
C ASN A 9 -39.73 -32.99 -50.30
N SER A 10 -39.98 -31.68 -50.42
CA SER A 10 -39.09 -30.62 -49.93
C SER A 10 -39.62 -29.92 -48.66
N ASP A 11 -40.95 -29.81 -48.48
CA ASP A 11 -41.52 -29.00 -47.38
C ASP A 11 -41.53 -29.67 -46.00
N SER A 12 -41.32 -30.99 -45.95
CA SER A 12 -41.35 -31.75 -44.67
C SER A 12 -40.01 -31.75 -43.93
N ASN A 13 -38.89 -31.65 -44.65
CA ASN A 13 -37.55 -31.64 -44.04
C ASN A 13 -37.13 -30.25 -43.53
N ASP A 14 -37.59 -29.17 -44.16
CA ASP A 14 -37.27 -27.80 -43.71
C ASP A 14 -38.03 -27.42 -42.42
N ASN A 15 -39.29 -27.87 -42.28
CA ASN A 15 -40.07 -27.66 -41.05
C ASN A 15 -39.51 -28.44 -39.85
N ALA A 16 -39.01 -29.66 -40.06
CA ALA A 16 -38.40 -30.47 -39.00
C ALA A 16 -37.02 -29.92 -38.56
N ASN A 17 -36.25 -29.34 -39.46
CA ASN A 17 -34.97 -28.69 -39.12
C ASN A 17 -35.16 -27.33 -38.44
N GLN A 18 -36.16 -26.52 -38.85
CA GLN A 18 -36.48 -25.26 -38.18
C GLN A 18 -37.07 -25.48 -36.77
N ALA A 19 -37.92 -26.50 -36.58
CA ALA A 19 -38.43 -26.88 -35.26
C ALA A 19 -37.30 -27.34 -34.32
N ASN A 20 -36.37 -28.17 -34.79
CA ASN A 20 -35.22 -28.62 -34.00
C ASN A 20 -34.23 -27.48 -33.66
N GLN A 21 -33.99 -26.54 -34.58
CA GLN A 21 -33.16 -25.36 -34.31
C GLN A 21 -33.84 -24.39 -33.32
N THR A 22 -35.16 -24.26 -33.39
CA THR A 22 -35.94 -23.44 -32.46
C THR A 22 -35.98 -24.08 -31.07
N ASP A 23 -36.17 -25.40 -30.97
CA ASP A 23 -36.12 -26.14 -29.70
C ASP A 23 -34.71 -26.10 -29.07
N GLN A 24 -33.63 -26.16 -29.86
CA GLN A 24 -32.27 -25.97 -29.37
C GLN A 24 -31.98 -24.52 -28.93
N ALA A 25 -32.50 -23.52 -29.63
CA ALA A 25 -32.38 -22.10 -29.25
C ALA A 25 -33.18 -21.78 -27.97
N VAL A 26 -34.36 -22.38 -27.80
CA VAL A 26 -35.19 -22.25 -26.60
C VAL A 26 -34.59 -23.02 -25.42
N ALA A 27 -34.04 -24.22 -25.65
CA ALA A 27 -33.34 -24.99 -24.61
C ALA A 27 -32.04 -24.31 -24.15
N SER A 28 -31.28 -23.71 -25.07
CA SER A 28 -30.06 -22.94 -24.75
C SER A 28 -30.36 -21.60 -24.09
N GLY A 29 -31.43 -20.89 -24.49
CA GLY A 29 -31.92 -19.70 -23.80
C GLY A 29 -32.43 -19.99 -22.38
N ASN A 30 -33.12 -21.12 -22.19
CA ASN A 30 -33.56 -21.58 -20.87
C ASN A 30 -32.39 -22.04 -19.99
N ALA A 31 -31.39 -22.71 -20.58
CA ALA A 31 -30.15 -23.09 -19.88
C ALA A 31 -29.32 -21.86 -19.47
N TYR A 32 -29.22 -20.86 -20.33
CA TYR A 32 -28.55 -19.59 -20.03
C TYR A 32 -29.24 -18.84 -18.89
N GLU A 33 -30.56 -18.65 -18.96
CA GLU A 33 -31.32 -17.99 -17.90
C GLU A 33 -31.25 -18.77 -16.57
N LEU A 34 -31.23 -20.10 -16.62
CA LEU A 34 -31.06 -20.92 -15.43
C LEU A 34 -29.66 -20.77 -14.80
N ILE A 35 -28.60 -20.77 -15.61
CA ILE A 35 -27.23 -20.56 -15.13
C ILE A 35 -27.06 -19.15 -14.57
N LYS A 36 -27.59 -18.14 -15.27
CA LYS A 36 -27.58 -16.74 -14.82
C LYS A 36 -28.30 -16.59 -13.47
N LYS A 37 -29.49 -17.18 -13.32
CA LYS A 37 -30.23 -17.18 -12.06
C LYS A 37 -29.42 -17.81 -10.92
N ARG A 38 -28.79 -18.97 -11.18
CA ARG A 38 -27.94 -19.64 -10.18
C ARG A 38 -26.73 -18.79 -9.79
N LEU A 39 -26.06 -18.16 -10.75
CA LEU A 39 -24.92 -17.27 -10.49
C LEU A 39 -25.34 -16.05 -9.67
N THR A 40 -26.50 -15.45 -9.97
CA THR A 40 -27.04 -14.33 -9.18
C THR A 40 -27.38 -14.77 -7.75
N GLU A 41 -28.01 -15.93 -7.57
CA GLU A 41 -28.30 -16.48 -6.24
C GLU A 41 -27.02 -16.78 -5.44
N GLN A 42 -26.00 -17.34 -6.09
CA GLN A 42 -24.69 -17.58 -5.46
C GLN A 42 -23.97 -16.27 -5.12
N GLY A 43 -24.01 -15.27 -6.02
CA GLY A 43 -23.47 -13.94 -5.77
C GLY A 43 -24.11 -13.28 -4.55
N GLY A 44 -25.44 -13.31 -4.45
CA GLY A 44 -26.15 -12.76 -3.29
C GLY A 44 -25.84 -13.48 -1.98
N ARG A 45 -25.67 -14.81 -2.01
CA ARG A 45 -25.22 -15.58 -0.82
C ARG A 45 -23.81 -15.20 -0.40
N LEU A 46 -22.88 -15.05 -1.35
CA LEU A 46 -21.51 -14.65 -1.08
C LEU A 46 -21.45 -13.22 -0.51
N GLU A 47 -22.23 -12.30 -1.07
CA GLU A 47 -22.35 -10.93 -0.57
C GLU A 47 -22.84 -10.94 0.88
N GLN A 48 -23.89 -11.69 1.18
CA GLN A 48 -24.43 -11.79 2.55
C GLN A 48 -23.41 -12.38 3.54
N GLN A 49 -22.68 -13.42 3.14
CA GLN A 49 -21.61 -14.01 3.97
C GLN A 49 -20.46 -13.04 4.20
N THR A 50 -20.05 -12.31 3.16
CA THR A 50 -19.00 -11.30 3.23
C THR A 50 -19.41 -10.14 4.14
N GLN A 51 -20.67 -9.69 4.04
CA GLN A 51 -21.22 -8.65 4.89
C GLN A 51 -21.24 -9.09 6.36
N THR A 52 -21.66 -10.33 6.63
CA THR A 52 -21.70 -10.90 7.98
C THR A 52 -20.30 -10.96 8.59
N LEU A 53 -19.32 -11.44 7.82
CA LEU A 53 -17.91 -11.47 8.24
C LEU A 53 -17.37 -10.06 8.48
N ASN A 54 -17.67 -9.11 7.59
CA ASN A 54 -17.25 -7.73 7.76
C ASN A 54 -17.85 -7.10 9.02
N ASN A 55 -19.13 -7.34 9.31
CA ASN A 55 -19.76 -6.83 10.53
C ASN A 55 -19.12 -7.43 11.79
N ALA A 56 -18.88 -8.75 11.82
CA ALA A 56 -18.16 -9.38 12.92
C ALA A 56 -16.73 -8.81 13.07
N ARG A 57 -16.04 -8.52 11.94
CA ARG A 57 -14.75 -7.84 11.94
C ARG A 57 -14.85 -6.44 12.56
N LEU A 58 -15.88 -5.67 12.20
CA LEU A 58 -16.07 -4.31 12.73
C LEU A 58 -16.48 -4.31 14.20
N GLU A 59 -17.21 -5.33 14.67
CA GLU A 59 -17.57 -5.50 16.08
C GLU A 59 -16.34 -5.89 16.92
N GLU A 60 -15.52 -6.82 16.44
CA GLU A 60 -14.34 -7.31 17.17
C GLU A 60 -13.19 -6.29 17.17
N PHE A 61 -12.87 -5.73 16.01
CA PHE A 61 -11.71 -4.84 15.85
C PHE A 61 -12.08 -3.36 15.91
N GLY A 62 -13.37 -3.04 16.03
CA GLY A 62 -13.89 -1.69 15.89
C GLY A 62 -13.93 -1.22 14.43
N SER A 63 -14.71 -0.18 14.18
CA SER A 63 -14.64 0.59 12.94
C SER A 63 -14.29 2.04 13.27
N THR A 64 -13.24 2.56 12.65
CA THR A 64 -13.01 4.00 12.62
C THR A 64 -13.63 4.53 11.34
N GLN A 65 -14.89 4.97 11.40
CA GLN A 65 -15.52 5.60 10.25
C GLN A 65 -14.91 7.00 10.07
N MET A 66 -14.04 7.15 9.07
CA MET A 66 -13.53 8.46 8.69
C MET A 66 -14.60 9.18 7.87
N GLN A 67 -15.24 10.18 8.47
CA GLN A 67 -16.11 11.12 7.78
C GLN A 67 -15.43 12.48 7.70
N VAL A 68 -15.53 13.13 6.54
CA VAL A 68 -15.10 14.53 6.41
C VAL A 68 -16.11 15.40 7.16
N ILE A 69 -15.70 15.90 8.32
CA ILE A 69 -16.52 16.79 9.16
C ILE A 69 -16.34 18.28 8.81
N ALA A 70 -15.22 18.62 8.17
CA ALA A 70 -14.88 20.00 7.83
C ALA A 70 -13.89 20.08 6.67
N ARG A 71 -13.83 21.25 6.04
CA ARG A 71 -12.81 21.59 5.06
C ARG A 71 -12.27 22.97 5.37
N THR A 72 -10.96 23.06 5.47
CA THR A 72 -10.24 24.32 5.70
C THR A 72 -9.24 24.56 4.58
N ARG A 73 -8.68 25.77 4.51
CA ARG A 73 -7.66 26.17 3.54
C ARG A 73 -6.49 26.81 4.27
N ILE A 74 -5.31 26.24 4.08
CA ILE A 74 -4.06 26.85 4.49
C ILE A 74 -3.59 27.78 3.37
N ARG A 75 -3.22 29.01 3.73
CA ARG A 75 -2.56 29.95 2.83
C ARG A 75 -1.08 30.00 3.19
N THR A 76 -0.23 29.78 2.20
CA THR A 76 1.22 29.91 2.34
C THR A 76 1.67 31.24 1.73
N GLU A 77 2.72 31.84 2.29
CA GLU A 77 3.28 33.11 1.81
C GLU A 77 3.86 32.96 0.39
N TYR A 78 4.52 31.82 0.14
CA TYR A 78 5.17 31.51 -1.13
C TYR A 78 4.49 30.33 -1.84
N ASN A 79 4.72 30.25 -3.15
CA ASN A 79 4.34 29.07 -3.93
C ASN A 79 5.11 27.85 -3.43
N CYS A 80 4.38 26.80 -3.09
CA CYS A 80 4.96 25.59 -2.52
C CYS A 80 4.19 24.34 -2.96
N VAL A 81 4.81 23.18 -2.76
CA VAL A 81 4.13 21.89 -2.83
C VAL A 81 3.95 21.36 -1.42
N ALA A 82 2.70 21.09 -1.04
CA ALA A 82 2.37 20.40 0.19
C ALA A 82 2.99 19.01 0.18
N GLN A 83 3.66 18.64 1.27
CA GLN A 83 4.35 17.36 1.39
C GLN A 83 3.63 16.43 2.36
N ASP A 84 3.36 16.88 3.57
CA ASP A 84 2.81 16.03 4.62
C ASP A 84 2.17 16.84 5.76
N MET A 85 1.37 16.20 6.59
CA MET A 85 0.73 16.82 7.75
C MET A 85 0.46 15.80 8.85
N VAL A 86 0.85 16.12 10.08
CA VAL A 86 0.60 15.27 11.25
C VAL A 86 0.17 16.09 12.45
N GLN A 87 -0.56 15.47 13.36
CA GLN A 87 -0.87 16.05 14.67
C GLN A 87 0.25 15.71 15.67
N VAL A 88 0.73 16.71 16.40
CA VAL A 88 1.77 16.61 17.43
C VAL A 88 1.33 17.47 18.61
N GLY A 89 0.85 16.84 19.67
CA GLY A 89 0.25 17.57 20.78
C GLY A 89 -1.00 18.34 20.31
N ASP A 90 -1.06 19.62 20.67
CA ASP A 90 -2.10 20.57 20.27
C ASP A 90 -1.89 21.15 18.86
N TYR A 91 -0.75 20.84 18.22
CA TYR A 91 -0.40 21.38 16.92
C TYR A 91 -0.69 20.40 15.77
N LEU A 92 -1.14 20.96 14.65
CA LEU A 92 -1.01 20.37 13.33
C LEU A 92 0.28 20.88 12.70
N LEU A 93 1.26 20.00 12.58
CA LEU A 93 2.50 20.25 11.88
C LEU A 93 2.29 20.01 10.40
N PHE A 94 2.40 21.08 9.61
CA PHE A 94 2.29 21.04 8.16
C PHE A 94 3.67 21.20 7.52
N GLY A 95 3.99 20.28 6.62
CA GLY A 95 5.23 20.27 5.85
C GLY A 95 5.00 20.57 4.39
N TYR A 96 5.83 21.44 3.82
CA TYR A 96 5.78 21.83 2.42
C TYR A 96 7.17 22.18 1.89
N ASN A 97 7.30 22.28 0.57
CA ASN A 97 8.54 22.68 -0.09
C ASN A 97 8.27 23.94 -0.92
N VAL A 98 8.86 25.07 -0.52
CA VAL A 98 8.73 26.35 -1.25
C VAL A 98 9.60 26.37 -2.51
N PHE A 99 9.03 26.85 -3.62
CA PHE A 99 9.74 27.14 -4.87
C PHE A 99 10.08 28.62 -4.96
N MET A 100 11.29 28.99 -4.56
CA MET A 100 11.76 30.37 -4.55
C MET A 100 12.66 30.71 -5.76
N GLY A 101 12.38 30.17 -6.94
CA GLY A 101 13.16 30.47 -8.16
C GLY A 101 14.67 30.24 -7.97
N LEU A 102 15.46 31.33 -7.93
CA LEU A 102 16.91 31.30 -7.70
C LEU A 102 17.31 31.16 -6.22
N LYS A 103 16.40 31.44 -5.27
CA LYS A 103 16.60 31.25 -3.84
C LYS A 103 16.03 29.89 -3.42
N ARG A 104 16.72 29.21 -2.52
CA ARG A 104 16.21 27.98 -1.89
C ARG A 104 15.60 28.34 -0.54
N ALA A 105 14.55 27.61 -0.17
CA ALA A 105 14.10 27.54 1.21
C ALA A 105 15.33 27.28 2.11
N SER A 106 15.49 28.11 3.14
CA SER A 106 16.63 27.96 4.07
C SER A 106 16.21 28.19 5.52
N ASN A 107 15.03 28.77 5.75
CA ASN A 107 14.47 28.91 7.07
C ASN A 107 13.48 27.77 7.34
N ILE A 108 13.28 27.46 8.62
CA ILE A 108 12.30 26.46 9.05
C ILE A 108 10.89 26.85 8.55
N LYS A 109 10.52 28.14 8.59
CA LYS A 109 9.24 28.65 8.07
C LYS A 109 9.04 28.49 6.56
N ASP A 110 10.10 28.18 5.80
CA ASP A 110 9.99 27.90 4.37
C ASP A 110 9.61 26.43 4.11
N VAL A 111 9.52 25.61 5.16
CA VAL A 111 9.38 24.15 5.05
C VAL A 111 8.34 23.58 6.02
N LEU A 112 8.24 24.16 7.21
CA LEU A 112 7.39 23.71 8.29
C LEU A 112 6.58 24.90 8.83
N SER A 113 5.28 24.68 9.03
CA SER A 113 4.41 25.59 9.79
C SER A 113 3.58 24.80 10.80
N LEU A 114 3.16 25.49 11.86
CA LEU A 114 2.32 24.93 12.90
C LEU A 114 0.96 25.61 12.84
N TYR A 115 -0.10 24.82 12.99
CA TYR A 115 -1.45 25.32 13.15
C TYR A 115 -2.09 24.75 14.40
N ARG A 116 -3.05 25.46 14.96
CA ARG A 116 -4.04 24.91 15.89
C ARG A 116 -5.37 24.78 15.17
N LEU A 117 -6.03 23.64 15.39
CA LEU A 117 -7.39 23.42 14.93
C LEU A 117 -8.34 23.90 16.03
N ASN A 118 -9.06 24.98 15.76
CA ASN A 118 -10.08 25.49 16.67
C ASN A 118 -11.43 24.92 16.26
N GLU A 119 -12.11 24.28 17.22
CA GLU A 119 -13.48 23.79 17.03
C GLU A 119 -14.46 24.96 16.93
N PRO A 120 -15.57 24.81 16.19
CA PRO A 120 -16.59 25.85 16.11
C PRO A 120 -17.21 26.10 17.48
N VAL A 121 -17.19 27.35 17.96
CA VAL A 121 -17.81 27.74 19.24
C VAL A 121 -19.03 28.63 18.97
N GLY A 122 -20.17 28.27 19.56
CA GLY A 122 -21.40 29.07 19.47
C GLY A 122 -22.09 28.97 18.11
N ASN A 123 -22.20 30.08 17.39
CA ASN A 123 -22.87 30.16 16.07
C ASN A 123 -21.89 30.00 14.88
N GLU A 124 -20.62 29.68 15.14
CA GLU A 124 -19.67 29.39 14.07
C GLU A 124 -19.96 28.00 13.48
N GLU A 125 -20.01 27.90 12.17
CA GLU A 125 -20.33 26.63 11.47
C GLU A 125 -19.07 25.90 10.96
N GLU A 126 -17.89 26.52 11.02
CA GLU A 126 -16.68 26.03 10.36
C GLU A 126 -15.48 25.91 11.31
N TYR A 127 -14.71 24.83 11.16
CA TYR A 127 -13.44 24.64 11.84
C TYR A 127 -12.40 25.62 11.30
N GLN A 128 -11.64 26.24 12.20
CA GLN A 128 -10.62 27.23 11.83
C GLN A 128 -9.22 26.68 12.09
N LEU A 129 -8.30 26.96 11.15
CA LEU A 129 -6.86 26.75 11.35
C LEU A 129 -6.21 28.08 11.67
N GLU A 130 -5.66 28.18 12.87
CA GLU A 130 -4.89 29.34 13.31
C GLU A 130 -3.41 29.03 13.20
N GLU A 131 -2.65 29.84 12.45
CA GLU A 131 -1.20 29.68 12.35
C GLU A 131 -0.53 30.07 13.67
N VAL A 132 0.39 29.23 14.12
CA VAL A 132 1.14 29.43 15.36
C VAL A 132 2.58 29.83 15.03
N ASP A 133 3.08 30.88 15.67
CA ASP A 133 4.50 31.23 15.54
C ASP A 133 5.38 30.11 16.09
N LEU A 134 6.45 29.80 15.36
CA LEU A 134 7.40 28.75 15.75
C LEU A 134 8.16 29.11 17.04
N LYS A 135 8.24 30.40 17.37
CA LYS A 135 8.93 30.86 18.57
C LYS A 135 8.28 30.28 19.83
N GLY A 136 9.07 29.59 20.64
CA GLY A 136 8.60 28.96 21.88
C GLY A 136 7.98 27.59 21.69
N THR A 137 8.00 27.05 20.47
CA THR A 137 7.57 25.67 20.19
C THR A 137 8.78 24.74 20.05
N PHE A 138 8.52 23.44 19.87
CA PHE A 138 9.57 22.45 19.68
C PHE A 138 10.42 22.67 18.42
N LEU A 139 9.89 23.39 17.42
CA LEU A 139 10.63 23.76 16.21
C LEU A 139 11.61 24.91 16.42
N ALA A 140 11.58 25.57 17.57
CA ALA A 140 12.54 26.62 17.96
C ALA A 140 13.60 26.13 18.95
N GLN A 141 13.69 24.83 19.23
CA GLN A 141 14.76 24.28 20.07
C GLN A 141 16.12 24.45 19.37
N ASP A 142 17.08 25.05 20.08
CA ASP A 142 18.37 25.48 19.49
C ASP A 142 19.11 24.35 18.75
N ALA A 143 19.12 23.14 19.32
CA ALA A 143 19.77 21.98 18.73
C ALA A 143 19.12 21.59 17.38
N PHE A 144 17.80 21.63 17.29
CA PHE A 144 17.09 21.37 16.03
C PHE A 144 17.39 22.47 15.00
N VAL A 145 17.32 23.74 15.42
CA VAL A 145 17.59 24.88 14.54
C VAL A 145 19.00 24.80 13.96
N GLN A 146 19.98 24.43 14.79
CA GLN A 146 21.36 24.24 14.34
C GLN A 146 21.48 23.13 13.29
N ASP A 147 20.96 21.93 13.59
CA ASP A 147 21.06 20.78 12.68
C ASP A 147 20.27 21.00 11.38
N PHE A 148 19.13 21.69 11.44
CA PHE A 148 18.35 22.08 10.27
C PHE A 148 19.14 23.05 9.38
N ASN A 149 19.75 24.08 9.97
CA ASN A 149 20.57 25.03 9.22
C ASN A 149 21.80 24.36 8.61
N GLU A 150 22.40 23.40 9.32
CA GLU A 150 23.52 22.61 8.83
C GLU A 150 23.11 21.76 7.60
N LEU A 151 21.94 21.11 7.66
CA LEU A 151 21.39 20.34 6.56
C LEU A 151 21.27 21.19 5.28
N TYR A 152 20.61 22.34 5.37
CA TYR A 152 20.41 23.23 4.22
C TYR A 152 21.69 23.92 3.76
N ARG A 153 22.69 24.08 4.63
CA ARG A 153 24.01 24.62 4.28
C ARG A 153 24.83 23.65 3.44
N TYR A 154 24.86 22.38 3.82
CA TYR A 154 25.75 21.40 3.19
C TYR A 154 25.09 20.61 2.05
N TYR A 155 23.78 20.36 2.13
CA TYR A 155 23.08 19.53 1.16
C TYR A 155 22.18 20.39 0.28
N LYS A 156 22.65 20.67 -0.93
CA LYS A 156 21.92 21.54 -1.87
C LYS A 156 20.56 20.94 -2.25
N GLN A 157 20.48 19.62 -2.44
CA GLN A 157 19.26 18.93 -2.87
C GLN A 157 18.28 18.63 -1.72
N THR A 158 18.44 19.31 -0.58
CA THR A 158 17.54 19.14 0.57
C THR A 158 16.09 19.45 0.20
N ARG A 159 15.22 18.47 0.39
CA ARG A 159 13.75 18.64 0.34
C ARG A 159 13.09 17.76 1.38
N LEU A 160 12.01 18.25 1.99
CA LEU A 160 11.17 17.45 2.86
C LEU A 160 10.46 16.38 2.02
N ILE A 161 10.46 15.13 2.48
CA ILE A 161 9.79 14.01 1.80
C ILE A 161 8.70 13.35 2.66
N GLN A 162 8.78 13.44 3.99
CA GLN A 162 7.80 12.82 4.86
C GLN A 162 7.83 13.43 6.25
N ILE A 163 6.66 13.50 6.88
CA ILE A 163 6.51 13.74 8.31
C ILE A 163 5.67 12.60 8.89
N THR A 164 6.17 11.93 9.92
CA THR A 164 5.41 10.81 10.51
C THR A 164 5.60 10.75 12.01
N VAL A 165 4.57 10.26 12.71
CA VAL A 165 4.65 9.91 14.13
C VAL A 165 4.68 8.39 14.22
N LYS A 166 5.74 7.84 14.81
CA LYS A 166 5.97 6.39 14.94
C LYS A 166 6.71 6.12 16.24
N ASP A 167 6.29 5.09 16.97
CA ASP A 167 6.95 4.62 18.21
C ASP A 167 7.25 5.74 19.21
N SER A 168 6.26 6.63 19.44
CA SER A 168 6.39 7.83 20.30
C SER A 168 7.50 8.79 19.87
N LYS A 169 7.80 8.83 18.56
CA LYS A 169 8.70 9.80 17.95
C LYS A 169 8.00 10.52 16.82
N LEU A 170 8.25 11.82 16.72
CA LEU A 170 8.01 12.57 15.49
C LEU A 170 9.28 12.52 14.64
N LEU A 171 9.12 12.10 13.38
CA LEU A 171 10.19 11.93 12.41
C LEU A 171 9.98 12.90 11.25
N LEU A 172 10.99 13.72 10.95
CA LEU A 172 11.00 14.60 9.78
C LEU A 172 12.07 14.10 8.80
N ALA A 173 11.67 13.56 7.66
CA ALA A 173 12.59 13.01 6.68
C ALA A 173 12.84 13.99 5.53
N PHE A 174 14.12 14.19 5.26
CA PHE A 174 14.63 15.02 4.18
C PHE A 174 15.44 14.16 3.23
N GLN A 175 15.17 14.28 1.95
CA GLN A 175 16.10 13.78 0.94
C GLN A 175 17.23 14.79 0.78
N ILE A 176 18.49 14.32 0.82
CA ILE A 176 19.70 15.15 0.80
C ILE A 176 20.56 14.97 -0.47
N GLY A 177 20.24 13.97 -1.30
CA GLY A 177 20.95 13.65 -2.53
C GLY A 177 20.02 13.19 -3.66
N GLU A 178 20.60 12.67 -4.74
CA GLU A 178 19.85 12.24 -5.92
C GLU A 178 19.12 10.91 -5.70
N ARG A 179 19.68 10.03 -4.87
CA ARG A 179 19.09 8.71 -4.61
C ARG A 179 17.98 8.86 -3.59
N ILE A 180 16.94 8.04 -3.72
CA ILE A 180 15.84 8.00 -2.75
C ILE A 180 16.28 7.51 -1.37
N THR A 181 17.40 6.78 -1.31
CA THR A 181 18.04 6.30 -0.08
C THR A 181 18.89 7.37 0.61
N ASP A 182 19.22 8.46 -0.08
CA ASP A 182 20.03 9.54 0.49
C ASP A 182 19.12 10.43 1.34
N ILE A 183 18.80 9.94 2.54
CA ILE A 183 17.89 10.61 3.48
C ILE A 183 18.60 11.02 4.76
N ARG A 184 18.08 12.07 5.39
CA ARG A 184 18.40 12.51 6.75
C ARG A 184 17.09 12.62 7.51
N VAL A 185 17.03 12.06 8.71
CA VAL A 185 15.79 11.99 9.49
C VAL A 185 15.99 12.64 10.85
N PHE A 186 15.28 13.73 11.10
CA PHE A 186 15.21 14.39 12.41
C PHE A 186 14.24 13.64 13.31
N ARG A 187 14.60 13.53 14.57
CA ARG A 187 13.83 12.84 15.59
C ARG A 187 13.48 13.78 16.71
N PHE A 188 12.21 13.77 17.08
CA PHE A 188 11.73 14.34 18.32
C PHE A 188 11.08 13.23 19.14
N ALA A 189 11.41 13.14 20.42
CA ALA A 189 10.71 12.29 21.36
C ALA A 189 9.38 12.95 21.73
N LEU A 190 8.32 12.14 21.76
CA LEU A 190 7.00 12.54 22.24
C LEU A 190 6.80 11.89 23.61
N ASP A 191 6.68 12.73 24.63
CA ASP A 191 6.37 12.30 25.99
C ASP A 191 4.91 12.60 26.31
N PHE A 192 4.15 11.54 26.57
CA PHE A 192 2.72 11.58 26.91
C PHE A 192 2.47 11.45 28.42
N SER A 193 3.52 11.42 29.25
CA SER A 193 3.42 11.10 30.68
C SER A 193 2.68 12.14 31.53
N GLN A 194 2.60 13.38 31.06
CA GLN A 194 2.08 14.53 31.84
C GLN A 194 0.64 14.94 31.49
N GLY A 195 -0.12 14.15 30.72
CA GLY A 195 -1.52 14.49 30.45
C GLY A 195 -2.17 13.72 29.30
N THR A 196 -3.02 14.41 28.54
CA THR A 196 -3.66 13.88 27.32
C THR A 196 -2.67 13.88 26.14
N PRO A 197 -2.93 13.13 25.05
CA PRO A 197 -2.12 13.19 23.83
C PRO A 197 -1.91 14.60 23.28
N GLU A 198 -2.85 15.51 23.53
CA GLU A 198 -2.78 16.94 23.15
C GLU A 198 -1.74 17.73 23.97
N SER A 199 -1.37 17.24 25.15
CA SER A 199 -0.37 17.85 26.03
C SER A 199 1.02 17.22 25.91
N ALA A 200 1.25 16.43 24.86
CA ALA A 200 2.50 15.73 24.66
C ALA A 200 3.69 16.71 24.63
N GLN A 201 4.68 16.47 25.49
CA GLN A 201 5.93 17.23 25.43
C GLN A 201 6.76 16.72 24.26
N VAL A 202 7.30 17.65 23.47
CA VAL A 202 8.07 17.33 22.27
C VAL A 202 9.51 17.80 22.49
N ALA A 203 10.46 16.86 22.49
CA ALA A 203 11.88 17.15 22.71
C ALA A 203 12.70 16.70 21.51
N TYR A 204 13.51 17.59 20.94
CA TYR A 204 14.44 17.22 19.89
C TYR A 204 15.50 16.24 20.42
N VAL A 205 15.78 15.21 19.63
CA VAL A 205 16.75 14.17 19.96
C VAL A 205 18.01 14.33 19.12
N ASP A 206 17.92 14.13 17.81
CA ASP A 206 19.01 14.27 16.84
C ASP A 206 18.49 14.16 15.38
N ASN A 207 19.41 14.12 14.42
CA ASN A 207 19.15 13.92 12.99
C ASN A 207 19.60 12.54 12.46
N ARG A 208 19.50 11.47 13.29
CA ARG A 208 19.98 10.12 12.97
C ARG A 208 18.88 9.06 12.98
N GLY A 209 17.69 9.44 12.49
CA GLY A 209 16.49 8.59 12.52
C GLY A 209 16.27 7.70 11.31
N GLU A 210 17.27 7.45 10.46
CA GLU A 210 17.10 6.73 9.20
C GLU A 210 16.52 5.33 9.41
N ARG A 211 16.88 4.64 10.50
CA ARG A 211 16.30 3.33 10.86
C ARG A 211 14.91 3.43 11.48
N ASP A 212 14.60 4.54 12.13
CA ASP A 212 13.30 4.72 12.79
C ASP A 212 12.18 4.90 11.77
N ILE A 213 12.48 5.52 10.60
CA ILE A 213 11.48 5.75 9.55
C ILE A 213 11.23 4.55 8.65
N GLU A 214 12.11 3.55 8.65
CA GLU A 214 11.94 2.35 7.83
C GLU A 214 10.59 1.68 8.13
N LEU A 215 9.93 1.22 7.07
CA LEU A 215 8.73 0.42 7.21
C LEU A 215 9.08 -0.86 7.98
N PRO A 216 8.14 -1.38 8.80
CA PRO A 216 8.34 -2.71 9.36
C PRO A 216 8.61 -3.71 8.22
N PRO A 217 9.42 -4.75 8.48
CA PRO A 217 9.58 -5.83 7.52
C PRO A 217 8.22 -6.32 7.04
N ALA A 218 8.07 -6.50 5.72
CA ALA A 218 6.81 -6.99 5.15
C ALA A 218 6.44 -8.42 5.61
N TYR A 219 7.43 -9.12 6.18
CA TYR A 219 7.34 -10.49 6.64
C TYR A 219 7.88 -10.58 8.07
N ASP A 220 7.34 -11.50 8.86
CA ASP A 220 7.78 -11.82 10.22
C ASP A 220 8.97 -12.80 10.25
N PHE A 221 9.60 -13.05 9.09
CA PHE A 221 10.76 -13.90 8.93
C PHE A 221 11.81 -13.22 8.05
N ASP A 222 13.07 -13.57 8.30
CA ASP A 222 14.18 -13.12 7.49
C ASP A 222 14.31 -13.99 6.23
N TRP A 223 14.51 -13.33 5.09
CA TRP A 223 14.93 -14.03 3.88
C TRP A 223 16.40 -14.41 4.00
N ILE A 224 16.67 -15.71 4.02
CA ILE A 224 18.03 -16.24 4.02
C ILE A 224 18.33 -16.76 2.62
N ASP A 225 19.21 -16.07 1.92
CA ASP A 225 19.65 -16.51 0.60
C ASP A 225 20.36 -17.85 0.70
N THR A 226 20.08 -18.75 -0.24
CA THR A 226 20.82 -19.99 -0.34
C THR A 226 22.23 -19.76 -0.86
N THR A 227 23.17 -20.56 -0.38
CA THR A 227 24.60 -20.44 -0.69
C THR A 227 25.11 -21.67 -1.43
N ARG A 228 26.31 -21.58 -2.01
CA ARG A 228 26.84 -22.63 -2.89
C ARG A 228 27.10 -23.96 -2.17
N ASP A 229 27.39 -23.93 -0.88
CA ASP A 229 27.53 -25.08 0.00
C ASP A 229 26.24 -25.88 0.19
N GLN A 230 25.07 -25.24 0.01
CA GLN A 230 23.78 -25.91 0.05
C GLN A 230 23.41 -26.56 -1.29
N MET A 231 24.22 -26.39 -2.34
CA MET A 231 23.93 -26.98 -3.66
C MET A 231 24.42 -28.42 -3.73
N VAL A 232 23.49 -29.36 -3.94
CA VAL A 232 23.80 -30.77 -4.17
C VAL A 232 23.81 -31.03 -5.67
N ASN A 233 24.96 -31.47 -6.18
CA ASN A 233 25.15 -31.74 -7.59
C ASN A 233 24.73 -33.17 -7.97
N GLY A 234 24.28 -33.36 -9.21
CA GLY A 234 23.94 -34.67 -9.76
C GLY A 234 23.16 -34.56 -11.06
N LYS A 235 22.37 -35.59 -11.40
CA LYS A 235 21.53 -35.58 -12.61
C LYS A 235 20.34 -34.62 -12.47
N TYR A 236 19.79 -34.55 -11.26
CA TYR A 236 18.76 -33.61 -10.84
C TYR A 236 19.28 -32.79 -9.66
N PRO A 237 20.15 -31.79 -9.92
CA PRO A 237 20.71 -30.95 -8.87
C PRO A 237 19.62 -30.19 -8.14
N HIS A 238 19.82 -29.99 -6.84
CA HIS A 238 18.85 -29.30 -5.98
C HIS A 238 19.56 -28.54 -4.87
N MET A 239 18.85 -27.59 -4.26
CA MET A 239 19.29 -26.87 -3.07
C MET A 239 18.82 -27.61 -1.83
N ASN A 240 19.75 -27.96 -0.94
CA ASN A 240 19.48 -28.52 0.37
C ASN A 240 19.15 -27.40 1.37
N ILE A 241 17.91 -27.41 1.86
CA ILE A 241 17.41 -26.50 2.87
C ILE A 241 17.39 -27.22 4.20
N LEU A 242 18.40 -26.92 5.03
CA LEU A 242 18.52 -27.37 6.42
C LEU A 242 18.44 -28.90 6.59
N ASP A 243 18.97 -29.67 5.64
CA ASP A 243 18.93 -31.14 5.61
C ASP A 243 17.52 -31.73 5.71
N THR A 244 16.50 -30.95 5.37
CA THR A 244 15.09 -31.31 5.59
C THR A 244 14.29 -31.27 4.29
N ILE A 245 14.49 -30.24 3.46
CA ILE A 245 13.78 -30.04 2.20
C ILE A 245 14.80 -29.82 1.09
N PHE A 246 14.54 -30.39 -0.07
CA PHE A 246 15.42 -30.28 -1.23
C PHE A 246 14.64 -29.67 -2.39
N VAL A 247 15.10 -28.51 -2.88
CA VAL A 247 14.41 -27.73 -3.91
C VAL A 247 15.15 -27.85 -5.25
N GLU A 248 14.50 -28.48 -6.22
CA GLU A 248 14.98 -28.63 -7.59
C GLU A 248 14.27 -27.64 -8.52
N THR A 249 15.00 -27.04 -9.46
CA THR A 249 14.43 -26.12 -10.48
C THR A 249 14.79 -26.54 -11.91
N VAL A 250 15.00 -27.83 -12.14
CA VAL A 250 15.42 -28.38 -13.44
C VAL A 250 14.20 -28.64 -14.32
N GLY A 251 14.34 -28.41 -15.63
CA GLY A 251 13.29 -28.73 -16.60
C GLY A 251 12.17 -27.69 -16.69
N GLY A 252 12.29 -26.55 -16.02
CA GLY A 252 11.29 -25.48 -16.03
C GLY A 252 10.24 -25.59 -14.93
N ASP A 253 10.37 -26.58 -14.05
CA ASP A 253 9.49 -26.77 -12.90
C ASP A 253 10.26 -26.53 -11.59
N LEU A 254 9.58 -26.00 -10.58
CA LEU A 254 10.04 -26.01 -9.20
C LEU A 254 9.49 -27.28 -8.54
N THR A 255 10.38 -28.15 -8.07
CA THR A 255 10.05 -29.43 -7.44
C THR A 255 10.59 -29.49 -6.02
N ILE A 256 9.72 -29.83 -5.07
CA ILE A 256 10.06 -29.97 -3.65
C ILE A 256 10.19 -31.46 -3.32
N LYS A 257 11.34 -31.85 -2.75
CA LYS A 257 11.61 -33.22 -2.27
C LYS A 257 11.90 -33.22 -0.77
N ILE A 258 11.78 -34.40 -0.18
CA ILE A 258 12.06 -34.68 1.25
C ILE A 258 13.22 -35.67 1.42
N GLU A 259 13.82 -36.12 0.32
CA GLU A 259 14.97 -37.01 0.31
C GLU A 259 16.09 -36.37 -0.52
N ASP A 260 17.33 -36.47 -0.03
CA ASP A 260 18.52 -36.11 -0.78
C ASP A 260 18.76 -37.14 -1.88
N ASN A 261 18.07 -36.94 -3.00
CA ASN A 261 18.17 -37.80 -4.16
C ASN A 261 18.33 -36.97 -5.44
N THR A 262 19.54 -37.06 -6.01
CA THR A 262 19.92 -36.40 -7.26
C THR A 262 19.79 -37.31 -8.48
N GLN A 263 19.31 -38.55 -8.34
CA GLN A 263 19.13 -39.51 -9.44
C GLN A 263 17.76 -39.43 -10.10
N SER A 264 16.75 -38.91 -9.39
CA SER A 264 15.37 -38.72 -9.86
C SER A 264 14.89 -37.31 -9.59
N GLY A 265 14.07 -36.77 -10.49
CA GLY A 265 13.39 -35.48 -10.35
C GLY A 265 12.02 -35.56 -9.69
N GLN A 266 11.63 -36.72 -9.14
CA GLN A 266 10.35 -36.84 -8.43
C GLN A 266 10.42 -36.19 -7.05
N GLY A 267 9.36 -35.47 -6.69
CA GLY A 267 9.19 -34.82 -5.40
C GLY A 267 7.77 -35.00 -4.86
N ILE A 268 7.54 -34.45 -3.66
CA ILE A 268 6.22 -34.44 -3.02
C ILE A 268 5.31 -33.34 -3.59
N TYR A 269 5.89 -32.37 -4.29
CA TYR A 269 5.19 -31.27 -4.95
C TYR A 269 6.00 -30.80 -6.16
N SER A 270 5.31 -30.41 -7.22
CA SER A 270 5.92 -29.85 -8.42
C SER A 270 4.96 -28.84 -9.04
N GLU A 271 5.48 -27.68 -9.43
CA GLU A 271 4.74 -26.66 -10.17
C GLU A 271 5.61 -26.06 -11.28
N PRO A 272 5.01 -25.58 -12.37
CA PRO A 272 5.76 -24.83 -13.39
C PRO A 272 6.41 -23.59 -12.78
N SER A 273 7.70 -23.42 -12.98
CA SER A 273 8.37 -22.17 -12.60
C SER A 273 7.95 -21.06 -13.56
N MET A 274 7.51 -19.92 -13.02
CA MET A 274 7.10 -18.80 -13.85
C MET A 274 8.34 -18.15 -14.47
N THR A 275 8.56 -18.35 -15.78
CA THR A 275 9.61 -17.66 -16.51
C THR A 275 9.29 -16.17 -16.55
N VAL A 276 9.91 -15.37 -15.69
CA VAL A 276 9.90 -13.91 -15.83
C VAL A 276 10.69 -13.59 -17.10
N PRO A 277 10.10 -12.92 -18.12
CA PRO A 277 10.88 -12.49 -19.27
C PRO A 277 11.98 -11.56 -18.77
N SER A 278 13.23 -11.83 -19.16
CA SER A 278 14.36 -10.94 -18.89
C SER A 278 14.00 -9.51 -19.32
N ARG A 279 14.10 -8.56 -18.39
CA ARG A 279 13.99 -7.11 -18.66
C ARG A 279 15.05 -6.65 -19.66
#